data_AF-A0A0D0FSQ6-F1
#
_entry.id   AF-A0A0D0FSQ6-F1
#
_cell.length_a   1.000
_cell.length_b   1.000
_cell.length_c   1.000
_cell.angle_alpha   90.00
_cell.angle_beta   90.00
_cell.angle_gamma   90.00
#
_symmetry.space_group_name_H-M   'P 1'
#
loop_
_entity.id
_entity.type
_entity.pdbx_description
1 polymer ?
#
loop_
_entity_poly.entity_id
_entity_poly.type
_entity_poly.pdbx_seq_one_letter_code
_entity_poly.pdbx_strand_id
1 'polypeptide(L)'
;MNRVTHFEIPSEHPEVSMKFFADVFGWKFEQFCEQQYWLAISGDESTPGINGAIMKPVERNQPVCNTINVQNLDETIQKIEKAGGKIVKPKFAIPSYGWLAFFMDTDGNCHGIVEEDKAAR
;
A
#
# COMPACT_ATOMS: atom_id res chain seq x y z
N MET A 1 5.67 -16.50 4.92
CA MET A 1 6.70 -15.52 5.35
C MET A 1 6.17 -14.15 4.97
N ASN A 2 6.05 -13.24 5.93
CA ASN A 2 5.48 -11.92 5.68
C ASN A 2 6.48 -11.09 4.88
N ARG A 3 6.05 -10.47 3.78
CA ARG A 3 6.92 -9.70 2.88
C ARG A 3 6.27 -8.38 2.53
N VAL A 4 7.10 -7.36 2.31
CA VAL A 4 6.66 -6.14 1.64
C VAL A 4 6.33 -6.50 0.21
N THR A 5 5.10 -6.21 -0.22
CA THR A 5 4.58 -6.59 -1.55
C THR A 5 4.03 -5.41 -2.34
N HIS A 6 3.85 -4.25 -1.71
CA HIS A 6 3.28 -3.08 -2.35
C HIS A 6 3.85 -1.79 -1.76
N PHE A 7 3.93 -0.74 -2.57
CA PHE A 7 4.27 0.61 -2.10
C PHE A 7 3.22 1.63 -2.56
N GLU A 8 3.09 2.74 -1.85
CA GLU A 8 2.18 3.82 -2.17
C GLU A 8 2.93 5.15 -2.12
N ILE A 9 2.86 5.92 -3.21
CA ILE A 9 3.47 7.25 -3.35
C ILE A 9 2.35 8.29 -3.32
N PRO A 10 2.23 9.07 -2.23
CA PRO A 10 1.26 10.16 -2.16
C PRO A 10 1.64 11.29 -3.13
N SER A 11 0.65 11.82 -3.85
CA SER A 11 0.86 12.86 -4.85
C SER A 11 -0.34 13.79 -4.97
N GLU A 12 -0.12 15.09 -4.77
CA GLU A 12 -1.13 16.14 -4.98
C GLU A 12 -1.54 16.28 -6.46
N HIS A 13 -0.66 15.90 -7.39
CA HIS A 13 -0.94 15.94 -8.83
C HIS A 13 -0.61 14.58 -9.47
N PRO A 14 -1.46 13.54 -9.28
CA PRO A 14 -1.17 12.18 -9.72
C PRO A 14 -0.75 12.06 -11.17
N GLU A 15 -1.42 12.78 -12.08
CA GLU A 15 -1.09 12.78 -13.51
C GLU A 15 0.34 13.27 -13.80
N VAL A 16 0.78 14.33 -13.11
CA VAL A 16 2.14 14.87 -13.24
C VAL A 16 3.17 13.88 -12.72
N SER A 17 2.89 13.28 -11.56
CA SER A 17 3.77 12.26 -10.96
C SER A 17 3.85 11.00 -11.83
N MET A 18 2.72 10.48 -12.31
CA MET A 18 2.68 9.34 -13.23
C MET A 18 3.49 9.63 -14.49
N LYS A 19 3.33 10.81 -15.10
CA LYS A 19 4.12 11.21 -16.26
C LYS A 19 5.63 11.20 -15.94
N PHE A 20 6.02 11.77 -14.81
CA PHE A 20 7.42 11.77 -14.38
C PHE A 20 7.98 10.34 -14.24
N PHE A 21 7.30 9.45 -13.53
CA PHE A 21 7.78 8.09 -13.33
C PHE A 21 7.77 7.27 -14.62
N ALA A 22 6.81 7.50 -15.51
CA ALA A 22 6.78 6.90 -16.84
C ALA A 22 7.97 7.36 -17.70
N ASP A 23 8.25 8.66 -17.74
CA ASP A 23 9.32 9.23 -18.56
C ASP A 23 10.72 8.83 -18.05
N VAL A 24 10.92 8.81 -16.72
CA VAL A 24 12.24 8.61 -16.10
C VAL A 24 12.56 7.13 -15.92
N PHE A 25 11.58 6.32 -15.51
CA PHE A 25 11.80 4.92 -15.12
C PHE A 25 11.04 3.92 -16.00
N GLY A 26 10.24 4.38 -16.96
CA GLY A 26 9.47 3.49 -17.85
C GLY A 26 8.30 2.78 -17.17
N TRP A 27 7.86 3.26 -16.00
CA TRP A 27 6.75 2.65 -15.27
C TRP A 27 5.42 2.82 -16.01
N LYS A 28 4.53 1.83 -15.86
CA LYS A 28 3.16 1.87 -16.40
C LYS A 28 2.16 2.10 -15.29
N PHE A 29 1.03 2.69 -15.64
CA PHE A 29 -0.01 3.05 -14.68
C PHE A 29 -1.39 2.61 -15.14
N GLU A 30 -2.14 2.01 -14.21
CA GLU A 30 -3.51 1.57 -14.44
C GLU A 30 -4.39 2.08 -13.30
N GLN A 31 -5.50 2.75 -13.64
CA GLN A 31 -6.41 3.25 -12.61
C GLN A 31 -7.17 2.07 -11.97
N PHE A 32 -7.18 2.03 -10.65
CA PHE A 32 -7.90 1.01 -9.89
C PHE A 32 -9.38 1.40 -9.77
N CYS A 33 -10.21 0.80 -10.63
CA CYS A 33 -11.62 1.14 -10.76
C CYS A 33 -11.82 2.66 -10.99
N GLU A 34 -12.79 3.27 -10.31
CA GLU A 34 -13.06 4.72 -10.36
C GLU A 34 -12.37 5.49 -9.21
N GLN A 35 -11.43 4.85 -8.50
CA GLN A 35 -10.78 5.46 -7.35
C GLN A 35 -9.63 6.39 -7.78
N GLN A 36 -9.29 7.34 -6.92
CA GLN A 36 -8.07 8.17 -7.06
C GLN A 36 -6.83 7.38 -6.62
N TYR A 37 -6.66 6.22 -7.25
CA TYR A 37 -5.64 5.22 -6.95
C TYR A 37 -5.18 4.62 -8.28
N TRP A 38 -3.89 4.76 -8.60
CA TRP A 38 -3.31 4.30 -9.85
C TRP A 38 -2.22 3.29 -9.56
N LEU A 39 -2.45 2.04 -9.91
CA LEU A 39 -1.47 0.97 -9.79
C LEU A 39 -0.25 1.31 -10.64
N ALA A 40 0.92 1.26 -10.02
CA ALA A 40 2.22 1.50 -10.62
C ALA A 40 2.89 0.14 -10.89
N ILE A 41 3.01 -0.20 -12.16
CA ILE A 41 3.71 -1.39 -12.64
C ILE A 41 5.17 -0.98 -12.84
N SER A 42 6.03 -1.37 -11.89
CA SER A 42 7.41 -0.87 -11.77
C SER A 42 8.45 -1.68 -12.56
N GLY A 43 8.04 -2.85 -13.05
CA GLY A 43 8.85 -3.79 -13.80
C GLY A 43 8.00 -4.92 -14.37
N ASP A 44 8.63 -5.86 -15.04
CA ASP A 44 7.96 -7.07 -15.51
C ASP A 44 8.02 -8.19 -14.47
N GLU A 45 7.07 -9.12 -14.55
CA GLU A 45 6.95 -10.28 -13.64
C GLU A 45 8.15 -11.24 -13.70
N SER A 46 9.01 -11.12 -14.72
CA SER A 46 10.23 -11.95 -14.85
C SER A 46 11.42 -11.37 -14.08
N THR A 47 11.32 -10.13 -13.60
CA THR A 47 12.35 -9.43 -12.85
C THR A 47 12.00 -9.30 -11.37
N PRO A 48 12.98 -9.35 -10.44
CA PRO A 48 12.71 -9.11 -9.03
C PRO A 48 12.24 -7.67 -8.80
N GLY A 49 11.17 -7.50 -8.01
CA GLY A 49 10.64 -6.19 -7.66
C GLY A 49 9.29 -6.30 -6.96
N ILE A 50 8.72 -5.15 -6.63
CA ILE A 50 7.32 -5.03 -6.21
C ILE A 50 6.65 -3.91 -7.01
N ASN A 51 5.37 -4.06 -7.26
CA ASN A 51 4.53 -3.00 -7.80
C ASN A 51 4.03 -2.10 -6.66
N GLY A 52 3.33 -1.04 -7.02
CA GLY A 52 2.83 -0.08 -6.06
C GLY A 52 1.66 0.72 -6.59
N ALA A 53 1.52 1.93 -6.09
CA ALA A 53 0.52 2.88 -6.57
C ALA A 53 0.94 4.33 -6.36
N ILE A 54 0.39 5.20 -7.19
CA ILE A 54 0.29 6.63 -6.91
C ILE A 54 -1.12 6.89 -6.40
N MET A 55 -1.26 7.72 -5.37
CA MET A 55 -2.55 8.04 -4.78
C MET A 55 -2.60 9.47 -4.26
N LYS A 56 -3.81 10.01 -4.11
CA LYS A 56 -4.01 11.32 -3.50
C LYS A 56 -3.74 11.25 -1.99
N PRO A 57 -2.90 12.12 -1.42
CA PRO A 57 -2.63 12.09 0.01
C PRO A 57 -3.92 12.28 0.81
N VAL A 58 -4.07 11.48 1.87
CA VAL A 58 -5.16 11.64 2.84
C VAL A 58 -4.81 12.74 3.84
N GLU A 59 -3.52 12.89 4.13
CA GLU A 59 -2.98 13.90 5.04
C GLU A 59 -1.90 14.73 4.36
N ARG A 60 -1.75 15.98 4.79
CA ARG A 60 -0.69 16.86 4.29
C ARG A 60 0.67 16.25 4.63
N ASN A 61 1.57 16.19 3.64
CA ASN A 61 2.92 15.61 3.77
C ASN A 61 2.92 14.11 4.13
N GLN A 62 1.88 13.36 3.74
CA GLN A 62 1.88 11.90 3.88
C GLN A 62 3.16 11.30 3.24
N PRO A 63 3.95 10.50 3.96
CA PRO A 63 5.15 9.88 3.41
C PRO A 63 4.78 8.71 2.48
N VAL A 64 5.77 8.26 1.69
CA VAL A 64 5.67 6.97 0.99
C VAL A 64 5.42 5.87 2.02
N CYS A 65 4.46 5.00 1.73
CA CYS A 65 4.05 3.90 2.60
C CYS A 65 4.31 2.58 1.90
N ASN A 66 4.80 1.58 2.64
CA ASN A 66 4.88 0.20 2.14
C ASN A 66 3.78 -0.66 2.77
N THR A 67 3.38 -1.74 2.09
CA THR A 67 2.40 -2.70 2.62
C THR A 67 3.00 -4.09 2.69
N ILE A 68 2.80 -4.74 3.83
CA ILE A 68 3.29 -6.08 4.15
C ILE A 68 2.15 -7.08 4.00
N ASN A 69 2.32 -8.09 3.14
CA ASN A 69 1.39 -9.21 3.04
C ASN A 69 1.54 -10.14 4.24
N VAL A 70 0.42 -10.47 4.88
CA VAL A 70 0.33 -11.31 6.07
C VAL A 70 -0.75 -12.37 5.93
N GLN A 71 -0.58 -13.50 6.60
CA GLN A 71 -1.52 -14.62 6.52
C GLN A 71 -2.82 -14.41 7.30
N ASN A 72 -2.77 -13.60 8.36
CA ASN A 72 -3.92 -13.29 9.20
C ASN A 72 -3.75 -11.87 9.75
N LEU A 73 -4.64 -10.98 9.35
CA LEU A 73 -4.56 -9.56 9.68
C LEU A 73 -4.85 -9.32 11.17
N ASP A 74 -5.85 -10.00 11.73
CA ASP A 74 -6.28 -9.78 13.12
C ASP A 74 -5.21 -10.25 14.12
N GLU A 75 -4.60 -11.42 13.88
CA GLU A 75 -3.47 -11.88 14.67
C GLU A 75 -2.25 -10.96 14.55
N THR A 76 -2.02 -10.41 13.35
CA THR A 76 -0.90 -9.50 13.11
C THR A 76 -1.12 -8.16 13.83
N ILE A 77 -2.34 -7.62 13.80
CA ILE A 77 -2.73 -6.42 14.54
C ILE A 77 -2.42 -6.58 16.03
N GLN A 78 -2.84 -7.70 16.64
CA GLN A 78 -2.55 -7.97 18.05
C GLN A 78 -1.05 -8.07 18.35
N LYS A 79 -0.26 -8.63 17.43
CA LYS A 79 1.20 -8.72 17.57
C LYS A 79 1.85 -7.34 17.50
N ILE A 80 1.39 -6.48 16.58
CA ILE A 80 1.88 -5.10 16.43
C ILE A 80 1.65 -4.31 17.72
N GLU A 81 0.43 -4.35 18.26
CA GLU A 81 0.08 -3.62 19.48
C GLU A 81 0.89 -4.12 20.69
N LYS A 82 1.03 -5.44 20.84
CA LYS A 82 1.87 -6.04 21.90
C LYS A 82 3.34 -5.68 21.78
N ALA A 83 3.83 -5.43 20.58
CA ALA A 83 5.21 -5.02 20.30
C ALA A 83 5.43 -3.50 20.43
N GLY A 84 4.40 -2.71 20.76
CA GLY A 84 4.48 -1.26 20.94
C GLY A 84 4.18 -0.44 19.69
N GLY A 85 3.76 -1.08 18.59
CA GLY A 85 3.22 -0.39 17.42
C GLY A 85 1.79 0.10 17.67
N LYS A 86 1.32 1.02 16.85
CA LYS A 86 -0.02 1.63 16.98
C LYS A 86 -0.82 1.50 15.71
N ILE A 87 -2.00 0.88 15.76
CA ILE A 87 -2.93 0.91 14.64
C ILE A 87 -3.46 2.34 14.45
N VAL A 88 -3.23 2.91 13.26
CA VAL A 88 -3.67 4.27 12.90
C VAL A 88 -4.85 4.27 11.94
N LYS A 89 -5.01 3.19 11.17
CA LYS A 89 -6.25 2.91 10.42
C LYS A 89 -6.67 1.47 10.70
N PRO A 90 -7.83 1.26 11.37
CA PRO A 90 -8.34 -0.07 11.64
C PRO A 90 -8.58 -0.89 10.37
N LYS A 91 -8.69 -2.21 10.52
CA LYS A 91 -9.03 -3.15 9.45
C LYS A 91 -10.24 -2.68 8.64
N PHE A 92 -10.10 -2.63 7.32
CA PHE A 92 -11.17 -2.36 6.37
C PHE A 92 -11.03 -3.26 5.13
N ALA A 93 -12.16 -3.52 4.47
CA ALA A 93 -12.18 -4.32 3.26
C ALA A 93 -11.71 -3.52 2.04
N ILE A 94 -10.90 -4.17 1.22
CA ILE A 94 -10.70 -3.82 -0.19
C ILE A 94 -11.53 -4.84 -0.98
N PRO A 95 -12.71 -4.44 -1.49
CA PRO A 95 -13.63 -5.36 -2.16
C PRO A 95 -12.92 -6.19 -3.23
N SER A 96 -13.15 -7.51 -3.21
CA SER A 96 -12.56 -8.48 -4.14
C SER A 96 -11.04 -8.66 -4.08
N TYR A 97 -10.34 -8.02 -3.13
CA TYR A 97 -8.90 -8.18 -2.92
C TYR A 97 -8.55 -8.74 -1.55
N GLY A 98 -9.02 -8.11 -0.47
CA GLY A 98 -8.68 -8.54 0.89
C GLY A 98 -8.95 -7.54 1.99
N TRP A 99 -8.26 -7.70 3.11
CA TRP A 99 -8.37 -6.85 4.30
C TRP A 99 -7.09 -6.05 4.50
N LEU A 100 -7.21 -4.75 4.70
CA LEU A 100 -6.08 -3.83 4.88
C LEU A 100 -6.20 -3.10 6.22
N ALA A 101 -5.08 -2.86 6.88
CA ALA A 101 -4.96 -1.94 8.01
C ALA A 101 -3.64 -1.15 7.90
N PHE A 102 -3.56 -0.01 8.61
CA PHE A 102 -2.31 0.75 8.71
C PHE A 102 -1.90 0.93 10.16
N PHE A 103 -0.60 0.86 10.41
CA PHE A 103 0.00 1.02 11.72
C PHE A 103 1.23 1.93 11.67
N MET A 104 1.58 2.52 12.81
CA MET A 104 2.86 3.16 13.06
C MET A 104 3.76 2.21 13.82
N ASP A 105 5.00 2.05 13.38
CA ASP A 105 6.03 1.31 14.11
C ASP A 105 6.51 2.08 15.36
N THR A 106 7.52 1.55 16.05
CA THR A 106 8.06 2.14 17.27
C THR A 106 8.73 3.50 17.07
N ASP A 107 9.10 3.84 15.84
CA ASP A 107 9.74 5.10 15.47
C ASP A 107 8.78 6.07 14.75
N GLY A 108 7.52 5.69 14.59
CA GLY A 108 6.48 6.50 13.97
C GLY A 108 6.43 6.41 12.44
N ASN A 109 7.05 5.38 11.84
CA ASN A 109 6.92 5.12 10.40
C ASN A 109 5.59 4.42 10.11
N CYS A 110 4.89 4.91 9.09
CA CYS A 110 3.61 4.35 8.66
C CYS A 110 3.82 3.16 7.73
N HIS A 111 3.09 2.07 7.98
CA HIS A 111 3.08 0.87 7.16
C HIS A 111 1.66 0.33 7.00
N GLY A 112 1.39 -0.27 5.84
CA GLY A 112 0.22 -1.11 5.59
C GLY A 112 0.49 -2.57 5.96
N ILE A 113 -0.55 -3.28 6.38
CA ILE A 113 -0.60 -4.74 6.45
C ILE A 113 -1.83 -5.23 5.70
N VAL A 114 -1.66 -6.24 4.86
CA VAL A 114 -2.73 -6.76 4.02
C VAL A 114 -2.83 -8.27 4.10
N GLU A 115 -4.05 -8.76 4.21
CA GLU A 115 -4.41 -10.17 4.08
C GLU A 115 -5.25 -10.30 2.81
N GLU A 116 -4.79 -11.12 1.85
CA GLU A 116 -5.56 -11.41 0.64
C GLU A 116 -6.76 -12.30 0.98
N ASP A 117 -7.95 -11.82 0.68
CA ASP A 117 -9.22 -12.52 0.89
C ASP A 117 -10.22 -12.07 -0.18
N LYS A 118 -10.43 -12.91 -1.19
CA LYS A 118 -11.36 -12.60 -2.29
C LYS A 118 -12.81 -12.49 -1.85
N ALA A 119 -13.16 -12.94 -0.64
CA ALA A 119 -14.49 -12.82 -0.05
C ALA A 119 -14.66 -11.56 0.81
N ALA A 120 -13.63 -10.74 0.99
CA ALA A 120 -13.68 -9.50 1.75
C ALA A 120 -14.71 -8.51 1.16
N ARG A 121 -15.51 -7.90 2.05
CA ARG A 121 -16.62 -7.00 1.73
C ARG A 121 -16.84 -5.96 2.81
#